data_AF-A0A8T2XT78-F1
#
_entry.id   AF-A0A8T2XT78-F1
#
_cell.length_a   1.000
_cell.length_b   1.000
_cell.length_c   1.000
_cell.angle_alpha   90.00
_cell.angle_beta   90.00
_cell.angle_gamma   90.00
#
_symmetry.space_group_name_H-M   'P 1'
#
loop_
_entity.id
_entity.type
_entity.pdbx_description
1 polymer ?
#
loop_
_entity_poly.entity_id
_entity_poly.type
_entity_poly.pdbx_seq_one_letter_code
_entity_poly.pdbx_strand_id
1 'polypeptide(L)'
;MYPDYDFSAVNAHQFFTEESWDSFKQIFDSYMFEASRAWIEENEGSSLLETLYKALDEVVKLSECEIYSYDPDSDADPSLEKGAIWSFNFFFYNRKLKRVVSFRFCCFSNLVAEGFLMDDSSYEEDGEIFDDMDM
;
A
#
# COMPACT_ATOMS: atom_id res chain seq x y z
N MET A 1 -6.52 -4.24 2.06
CA MET A 1 -6.95 -4.30 3.47
C MET A 1 -7.51 -5.70 3.67
N TYR A 2 -6.93 -6.44 4.60
CA TYR A 2 -7.03 -7.90 4.71
C TYR A 2 -7.94 -8.26 5.89
N PRO A 3 -9.22 -8.65 5.68
CA PRO A 3 -10.15 -8.90 6.77
C PRO A 3 -9.80 -10.15 7.59
N ASP A 4 -9.07 -11.09 6.99
CA ASP A 4 -8.70 -12.36 7.59
C ASP A 4 -7.36 -12.30 8.36
N TYR A 5 -6.64 -11.17 8.26
CA TYR A 5 -5.41 -10.96 9.01
C TYR A 5 -5.72 -10.40 10.39
N ASP A 6 -5.27 -11.09 11.42
CA ASP A 6 -5.45 -10.68 12.80
C ASP A 6 -4.48 -9.55 13.17
N PHE A 7 -4.90 -8.31 12.93
CA PHE A 7 -4.17 -7.13 13.39
C PHE A 7 -4.15 -6.97 14.92
N SER A 8 -4.88 -7.79 15.69
CA SER A 8 -4.87 -7.70 17.17
C SER A 8 -3.59 -8.23 17.80
N ALA A 9 -2.88 -9.12 17.10
CA ALA A 9 -1.57 -9.63 17.51
C ALA A 9 -0.43 -8.62 17.26
N VAL A 10 -0.69 -7.60 16.44
CA VAL A 10 0.29 -6.59 16.01
C VAL A 10 0.00 -5.30 16.78
N ASN A 11 0.95 -4.81 17.58
CA ASN A 11 0.79 -3.51 18.23
C ASN A 11 0.84 -2.42 17.17
N ALA A 12 -0.31 -2.02 16.62
CA ALA A 12 -0.41 -0.99 15.59
C ALA A 12 0.36 0.29 15.99
N HIS A 13 0.39 0.65 17.28
CA HIS A 13 1.14 1.81 17.77
C HIS A 13 2.66 1.73 17.49
N GLN A 14 3.22 0.54 17.30
CA GLN A 14 4.67 0.35 17.12
C GLN A 14 5.09 0.59 15.66
N PHE A 15 4.15 0.46 14.73
CA PHE A 15 4.42 0.49 13.28
C PHE A 15 3.86 1.74 12.60
N PHE A 16 2.96 2.47 13.28
CA PHE A 16 2.48 3.75 12.80
C PHE A 16 3.35 4.90 13.30
N THR A 17 3.92 5.64 12.36
CA THR A 17 4.59 6.91 12.63
C THR A 17 3.70 8.05 12.16
N GLU A 18 3.53 9.08 12.99
CA GLU A 18 2.81 10.29 12.58
C GLU A 18 3.70 11.13 11.67
N GLU A 19 3.17 11.52 10.52
CA GLU A 19 3.88 12.21 9.46
C GLU A 19 3.29 13.59 9.20
N SER A 20 4.13 14.48 8.69
CA SER A 20 3.65 15.75 8.13
C SER A 20 3.42 15.63 6.62
N TRP A 21 2.59 16.52 6.08
CA TRP A 21 2.40 16.61 4.63
C TRP A 21 3.71 16.90 3.88
N ASP A 22 4.61 17.69 4.49
CA ASP A 22 5.91 17.98 3.89
C ASP A 22 6.83 16.76 3.88
N SER A 23 6.78 15.91 4.93
CA SER A 23 7.50 14.62 4.96
C SER A 23 6.99 13.69 3.85
N PHE A 24 5.66 13.54 3.74
CA PHE A 24 5.04 12.76 2.66
C PHE A 24 5.49 13.26 1.28
N LYS A 25 5.46 14.58 1.05
CA LYS A 25 5.90 15.18 -0.22
C LYS A 25 7.35 14.88 -0.54
N GLN A 26 8.26 15.00 0.43
CA GLN A 26 9.67 14.69 0.22
C GLN A 26 9.89 13.23 -0.18
N ILE A 27 9.18 12.30 0.46
CA ILE A 27 9.20 10.88 0.11
C ILE A 27 8.62 10.69 -1.30
N PHE A 28 7.47 11.28 -1.59
CA PHE A 28 6.82 11.19 -2.89
C PHE A 28 7.74 11.70 -4.01
N ASP A 29 8.29 12.91 -3.88
CA ASP A 29 9.16 13.51 -4.87
C ASP A 29 10.46 12.70 -5.09
N SER A 30 10.98 12.04 -4.05
CA SER A 30 12.20 11.23 -4.14
C SER A 30 11.96 9.88 -4.80
N TYR A 31 10.92 9.15 -4.38
CA TYR A 31 10.69 7.76 -4.78
C TYR A 31 9.77 7.64 -6.00
N MET A 32 8.81 8.55 -6.16
CA MET A 32 7.89 8.61 -7.31
C MET A 32 8.37 9.59 -8.39
N PHE A 33 9.65 9.98 -8.40
CA PHE A 33 10.22 10.91 -9.38
C PHE A 33 9.98 10.46 -10.83
N GLU A 34 10.33 9.22 -11.15
CA GLU A 34 10.20 8.67 -12.50
C GLU A 34 8.74 8.56 -12.93
N ALA A 35 7.85 8.13 -12.02
CA ALA A 35 6.40 8.10 -12.27
C ALA A 35 5.82 9.51 -12.48
N SER A 36 6.29 10.49 -11.71
CA SER A 36 5.88 11.90 -11.86
C SER A 36 6.35 12.49 -13.19
N ARG A 37 7.56 12.14 -13.65
CA ARG A 37 8.07 12.53 -14.97
C ARG A 37 7.24 11.92 -16.10
N ALA A 38 6.97 10.62 -16.04
CA ALA A 38 6.14 9.94 -17.03
C ALA A 38 4.71 10.53 -17.07
N TRP A 39 4.13 10.84 -15.91
CA TRP A 39 2.83 11.48 -15.82
C TRP A 39 2.79 12.83 -16.54
N ILE A 40 3.81 13.67 -16.36
CA ILE A 40 3.92 14.99 -16.98
C ILE A 40 3.91 14.90 -18.51
N GLU A 41 4.58 13.90 -19.07
CA GLU A 41 4.65 13.66 -20.52
C GLU A 41 3.28 13.29 -21.11
N GLU A 42 2.45 12.58 -20.35
CA GLU A 42 1.11 12.13 -20.79
C GLU A 42 -0.02 13.12 -20.46
N ASN A 43 0.12 13.94 -19.42
CA ASN A 43 -0.96 14.75 -18.86
C ASN A 43 -0.70 16.26 -18.97
N GLU A 44 -0.16 16.70 -20.11
CA GLU A 44 -0.01 18.11 -20.49
C GLU A 44 0.71 18.99 -19.45
N GLY A 45 1.67 18.43 -18.71
CA GLY A 45 2.42 19.18 -17.70
C GLY A 45 1.77 19.30 -16.33
N SER A 46 0.62 18.68 -16.09
CA SER A 46 0.03 18.61 -14.75
C SER A 46 0.90 17.78 -13.81
N SER A 47 1.09 18.25 -12.57
CA SER A 47 1.86 17.49 -11.57
C SER A 47 1.03 16.33 -11.01
N LEU A 48 1.62 15.13 -10.97
CA LEU A 48 1.00 13.96 -10.35
C LEU A 48 0.69 14.22 -8.88
N LEU A 49 1.62 14.86 -8.15
CA LEU A 49 1.46 15.18 -6.73
C LEU A 49 0.32 16.18 -6.51
N GLU A 50 0.16 17.19 -7.38
CA GLU A 50 -0.97 18.13 -7.29
C GLU A 50 -2.31 17.44 -7.58
N THR A 51 -2.33 16.52 -8.53
CA THR A 51 -3.52 15.71 -8.86
C THR A 51 -3.90 14.83 -7.66
N LEU A 52 -2.91 14.17 -7.06
CA LEU A 52 -3.09 13.37 -5.84
C LEU A 52 -3.60 14.23 -4.68
N TYR A 53 -3.02 15.42 -4.46
CA TYR A 53 -3.47 16.34 -3.42
C TYR A 53 -4.95 16.68 -3.57
N LYS A 54 -5.38 17.05 -4.79
CA LYS A 54 -6.79 17.40 -5.06
C LYS A 54 -7.72 16.21 -4.82
N ALA A 55 -7.34 15.02 -5.28
CA ALA A 55 -8.12 13.80 -5.06
C ALA A 55 -8.26 13.46 -3.57
N LEU A 56 -7.17 13.57 -2.80
CA LEU A 56 -7.19 13.38 -1.36
C LEU A 56 -8.06 14.44 -0.66
N ASP A 57 -7.89 15.71 -1.01
CA ASP A 57 -8.62 16.80 -0.37
C ASP A 57 -10.14 16.72 -0.60
N GLU A 58 -10.57 16.31 -1.80
CA GLU A 58 -11.98 16.06 -2.10
C GLU A 58 -12.58 14.96 -1.20
N VAL A 59 -11.82 13.90 -0.93
CA VAL A 59 -12.32 12.73 -0.21
C VAL A 59 -12.21 12.89 1.30
N VAL A 60 -11.10 13.44 1.82
CA VAL A 60 -10.84 13.48 3.27
C VAL A 60 -10.63 14.88 3.83
N LYS A 61 -10.67 15.95 3.05
CA LYS A 61 -10.28 17.31 3.49
C LYS A 61 -8.90 17.29 4.13
N LEU A 62 -7.88 17.32 3.31
CA LEU A 62 -6.50 16.99 3.68
C LEU A 62 -5.93 17.94 4.74
N SER A 63 -6.36 19.21 4.74
CA SER A 63 -6.00 20.20 5.78
C SER A 63 -6.49 19.86 7.19
N GLU A 64 -7.45 18.94 7.32
CA GLU A 64 -8.00 18.46 8.59
C GLU A 64 -7.62 16.99 8.88
N CYS A 65 -6.65 16.45 8.15
CA CYS A 65 -6.21 15.06 8.30
C CYS A 65 -4.97 14.93 9.20
N GLU A 66 -4.95 13.84 9.96
CA GLU A 66 -3.74 13.28 10.56
C GLU A 66 -3.15 12.29 9.54
N ILE A 67 -1.83 12.35 9.30
CA ILE A 67 -1.14 11.50 8.32
C ILE A 67 -0.29 10.50 9.09
N TYR A 68 -0.37 9.24 8.69
CA TYR A 68 0.42 8.17 9.29
C TYR A 68 1.15 7.38 8.19
N SER A 69 2.40 7.04 8.44
CA SER A 69 3.14 6.02 7.69
C SER A 69 3.08 4.71 8.46
N TYR A 70 3.00 3.59 7.74
CA TYR A 70 3.05 2.25 8.30
C TYR A 70 4.28 1.51 7.78
N ASP A 71 5.17 1.14 8.69
CA ASP A 71 6.37 0.36 8.39
C ASP A 71 6.30 -0.99 9.12
N PRO A 72 5.99 -2.10 8.43
CA PRO A 72 5.94 -3.41 9.06
C PRO A 72 7.35 -3.96 9.32
N ASP A 73 7.73 -4.13 10.59
CA ASP A 73 8.99 -4.84 10.95
C ASP A 73 8.90 -6.37 10.72
N SER A 74 7.74 -6.91 10.36
CA SER A 74 7.48 -8.35 10.31
C SER A 74 7.31 -8.85 8.88
N ASP A 75 8.12 -9.85 8.49
CA ASP A 75 7.99 -10.60 7.23
C ASP A 75 6.63 -11.29 7.05
N ALA A 76 5.84 -11.42 8.13
CA ALA A 76 4.51 -12.00 8.10
C ALA A 76 3.40 -10.98 7.84
N ASP A 77 3.71 -9.68 7.74
CA ASP A 77 2.70 -8.65 7.54
C ASP A 77 2.20 -8.61 6.08
N PRO A 78 0.88 -8.72 5.81
CA PRO A 78 0.33 -8.71 4.45
C PRO A 78 0.52 -7.38 3.70
N SER A 79 0.87 -6.30 4.40
CA SER A 79 1.21 -5.02 3.80
C SER A 79 2.70 -4.85 3.51
N LEU A 80 3.53 -5.81 3.97
CA LEU A 80 4.89 -5.96 3.50
C LEU A 80 4.88 -6.61 2.11
N GLU A 81 5.22 -5.82 1.10
CA GLU A 81 5.34 -6.33 -0.26
C GLU A 81 6.69 -7.03 -0.46
N LYS A 82 6.69 -8.36 -0.29
CA LYS A 82 7.88 -9.19 -0.43
C LYS A 82 8.51 -9.01 -1.82
N GLY A 83 9.80 -8.65 -1.84
CA GLY A 83 10.55 -8.44 -3.08
C GLY A 83 10.45 -7.04 -3.68
N ALA A 84 9.73 -6.11 -3.04
CA ALA A 84 9.79 -4.70 -3.39
C ALA A 84 11.18 -4.12 -3.06
N ILE A 85 11.72 -3.28 -3.93
CA ILE A 85 12.95 -2.50 -3.71
C ILE A 85 12.70 -1.48 -2.58
N TRP A 86 11.51 -0.90 -2.59
CA TRP A 86 10.97 -0.04 -1.55
C TRP A 86 9.44 -0.12 -1.60
N SER A 87 8.79 0.11 -0.46
CA SER A 87 7.35 0.17 -0.32
C SER A 87 6.98 1.17 0.76
N PHE A 88 5.94 1.96 0.51
CA PHE A 88 5.42 2.93 1.44
C PHE A 88 3.91 2.76 1.59
N ASN A 89 3.46 2.77 2.84
CA ASN A 89 2.06 2.67 3.20
C ASN A 89 1.66 3.92 3.98
N PHE A 90 0.92 4.84 3.35
CA PHE A 90 0.41 6.04 4.00
C PHE A 90 -1.09 5.94 4.27
N PHE A 91 -1.51 6.55 5.38
CA PHE A 91 -2.90 6.66 5.80
C PHE A 91 -3.23 8.11 6.10
N PHE A 92 -4.26 8.63 5.44
CA PHE A 92 -4.81 9.95 5.66
C PHE A 92 -6.12 9.81 6.42
N TYR A 93 -6.11 10.19 7.70
CA TYR A 93 -7.26 10.01 8.58
C TYR A 93 -7.90 11.35 8.93
N ASN A 94 -9.17 11.51 8.57
CA ASN A 94 -10.00 12.62 9.04
C ASN A 94 -10.94 12.15 10.16
N ARG A 95 -10.66 12.61 11.39
CA ARG A 95 -11.43 12.28 12.60
C ARG A 95 -12.87 12.76 12.56
N LYS A 96 -13.13 13.93 11.98
CA LYS A 96 -14.48 14.50 11.92
C LYS A 96 -15.37 13.74 10.93
N LEU A 97 -14.79 13.33 9.80
CA LEU A 97 -15.48 12.52 8.79
C LEU A 97 -15.51 11.03 9.12
N LYS A 98 -14.70 10.58 10.11
CA LYS A 98 -14.44 9.17 10.42
C LYS A 98 -14.03 8.38 9.17
N ARG A 99 -13.19 9.00 8.35
CA ARG A 99 -12.80 8.49 7.04
C ARG A 99 -11.29 8.36 6.96
N VAL A 100 -10.84 7.23 6.41
CA VAL A 100 -9.43 6.94 6.16
C VAL A 100 -9.25 6.70 4.67
N VAL A 101 -8.22 7.29 4.09
CA VAL A 101 -7.70 6.91 2.77
C VAL A 101 -6.34 6.26 2.98
N SER A 102 -6.16 5.06 2.42
CA SER A 102 -4.85 4.41 2.34
C SER A 102 -4.26 4.68 0.96
N PHE A 103 -3.01 5.12 0.92
CA PHE A 103 -2.23 5.29 -0.29
C PHE A 103 -0.95 4.47 -0.18
N ARG A 104 -0.80 3.50 -1.08
CA ARG A 104 0.34 2.57 -1.09
C ARG A 104 1.05 2.68 -2.42
N PHE A 105 2.36 2.75 -2.38
CA PHE A 105 3.18 2.75 -3.58
C PHE A 105 4.52 2.09 -3.30
N CYS A 106 5.01 1.37 -4.31
CA CYS A 106 6.12 0.45 -4.21
C CYS A 106 6.86 0.40 -5.56
N CYS A 107 8.05 -0.18 -5.55
CA CYS A 107 8.78 -0.46 -6.77
C CYS A 107 9.33 -1.87 -6.75
N PHE A 108 9.18 -2.57 -7.87
CA PHE A 108 9.69 -3.90 -8.08
C PHE A 108 10.77 -3.90 -9.16
N SER A 109 11.71 -4.83 -9.03
CA SER A 109 12.63 -5.13 -10.10
C SER A 109 11.95 -6.03 -11.13
N ASN A 110 11.92 -5.59 -12.40
CA ASN A 110 11.45 -6.42 -13.50
C ASN A 110 12.31 -7.67 -13.71
N LEU A 111 13.53 -7.73 -13.14
CA LEU A 111 14.38 -8.92 -13.16
C LEU A 111 13.82 -10.06 -12.28
N VAL A 112 12.94 -9.73 -11.33
CA VAL A 112 12.36 -10.67 -10.36
C VAL A 112 10.88 -10.94 -10.67
N ALA A 113 10.21 -10.03 -11.41
CA ALA A 113 8.80 -10.15 -11.80
C ALA A 113 8.50 -11.40 -12.65
N GLU A 114 9.47 -11.91 -13.42
CA GLU A 114 9.31 -13.18 -14.15
C GLU A 114 9.27 -14.42 -13.23
N GLY A 115 9.78 -14.32 -12.00
CA GLY A 115 9.82 -15.43 -11.04
C GLY A 115 8.66 -15.45 -10.02
N PHE A 116 8.12 -14.28 -9.65
CA PHE A 116 7.07 -14.18 -8.62
C PHE A 116 5.64 -14.28 -9.15
N LEU A 117 5.38 -13.96 -10.43
CA LEU A 117 4.04 -14.11 -11.02
C LEU A 117 3.62 -15.57 -11.26
N MET A 118 4.48 -16.54 -10.95
CA MET A 118 4.22 -17.98 -11.10
C MET A 118 3.88 -18.71 -9.80
N ASP A 119 3.97 -18.05 -8.64
CA ASP A 119 3.80 -18.74 -7.34
C ASP A 119 2.39 -18.57 -6.72
N ASP A 120 1.56 -17.65 -7.26
CA ASP A 120 0.22 -17.36 -6.72
C ASP A 120 -0.91 -18.21 -7.35
N SER A 121 -0.57 -19.26 -8.11
CA SER A 121 -1.54 -20.18 -8.73
C SER A 121 -1.56 -21.59 -8.15
N SER A 122 -0.88 -21.87 -7.03
CA SER A 122 -0.92 -23.19 -6.38
C SER A 122 -1.88 -23.27 -5.18
N TYR A 123 -3.12 -22.83 -5.39
CA TYR A 123 -4.26 -23.33 -4.62
C TYR A 123 -5.19 -24.08 -5.57
N GLU A 124 -4.70 -25.17 -6.16
CA GLU A 124 -5.60 -26.24 -6.59
C GLU A 124 -6.01 -27.02 -5.34
N GLU A 125 -7.15 -26.60 -4.82
CA GLU A 125 -8.14 -27.42 -4.14
C GLU A 125 -8.18 -28.83 -4.74
N ASP A 126 -7.69 -29.83 -4.00
CA ASP A 126 -8.12 -31.22 -4.16
C ASP A 126 -8.28 -31.83 -2.76
N GLY A 127 -9.41 -31.48 -2.16
CA GLY A 127 -9.96 -32.09 -0.95
C GLY A 127 -10.70 -33.39 -1.22
N GLU A 128 -10.20 -34.25 -2.11
CA GLU A 128 -10.82 -35.53 -2.47
C GLU A 128 -9.93 -36.70 -2.00
N ILE A 129 -9.80 -36.90 -0.68
CA ILE A 129 -8.99 -38.02 -0.12
C ILE A 129 -9.79 -39.00 0.76
N PHE A 130 -11.12 -38.84 0.86
CA PHE A 130 -11.96 -39.71 1.71
C PHE A 130 -13.29 -40.17 1.09
N ASP A 131 -13.38 -40.30 -0.24
CA ASP A 131 -14.57 -40.87 -0.89
C ASP A 131 -14.57 -42.41 -0.96
N ASP A 132 -13.57 -43.08 -0.37
CA ASP A 132 -13.47 -44.55 -0.31
C ASP A 132 -13.74 -45.11 1.10
N MET A 133 -14.81 -44.61 1.76
CA MET A 133 -15.45 -45.36 2.84
C MET A 133 -16.46 -46.35 2.25
N ASP A 134 -15.99 -47.56 1.98
CA ASP A 134 -16.79 -48.73 1.61
C ASP A 134 -18.04 -48.95 2.48
N MET A 135 -19.12 -49.37 1.83
CA MET A 135 -20.37 -49.90 2.41
C MET A 135 -20.19 -51.21 3.19
#